data_AF-A0A1G9ERR6-F1
#
_entry.id   AF-A0A1G9ERR6-F1
#
_cell.length_a   1.000
_cell.length_b   1.000
_cell.length_c   1.000
_cell.angle_alpha   90.00
_cell.angle_beta   90.00
_cell.angle_gamma   90.00
#
_symmetry.space_group_name_H-M   'P 1'
#
loop_
_entity.id
_entity.type
_entity.pdbx_description
1 polymer ?
#
loop_
_entity_poly.entity_id
_entity_poly.type
_entity_poly.pdbx_seq_one_letter_code
_entity_poly.pdbx_strand_id
1 'polypeptide(L)'
;MSTNEIAPNDLASGDAAADDSAAGAAARPGRGPHVAFWVLQALAAAFIIVASGTPKLLGAESAAAGFDLIGWGDWFMYAIGALEVAGGVGLLIPRLSGLAATCLGLLMIGAAIFNATILDFPVVTPLILLVVFAAIAWVRRSQTRRLFTEGFTS
;
A
#
# COMPACT_ATOMS: atom_id res chain seq x y z
N MET A 1 50.00 4.41 70.91
CA MET A 1 50.46 4.73 69.54
C MET A 1 50.20 3.52 68.64
N SER A 2 49.01 3.50 68.03
CA SER A 2 48.65 2.83 66.76
C SER A 2 47.14 2.99 66.59
N THR A 3 46.76 3.94 65.74
CA THR A 3 45.43 4.09 65.17
C THR A 3 45.21 2.94 64.20
N ASN A 4 44.14 2.16 64.34
CA ASN A 4 43.69 1.25 63.28
C ASN A 4 42.43 1.83 62.64
N GLU A 5 42.59 2.14 61.38
CA GLU A 5 41.70 2.80 60.44
C GLU A 5 40.52 1.87 60.10
N ILE A 6 39.30 2.39 60.16
CA ILE A 6 38.11 1.67 59.67
C ILE A 6 38.11 1.82 58.15
N ALA A 7 38.51 0.75 57.44
CA ALA A 7 38.35 0.67 56.00
C ALA A 7 36.86 0.47 55.65
N PRO A 8 36.31 1.24 54.69
CA PRO A 8 34.97 1.05 54.18
C PRO A 8 34.97 -0.10 53.16
N ASN A 9 33.78 -0.69 52.93
CA ASN A 9 33.40 -1.47 51.74
C ASN A 9 33.22 -2.99 51.89
N ASP A 10 32.39 -3.40 52.85
CA ASP A 10 31.77 -4.76 52.90
C ASP A 10 30.28 -4.75 52.46
N LEU A 11 29.86 -3.76 51.67
CA LEU A 11 28.53 -3.78 51.03
C LEU A 11 28.63 -4.33 49.61
N ALA A 12 28.60 -5.66 49.56
CA ALA A 12 27.85 -6.45 48.59
C ALA A 12 27.78 -5.89 47.15
N SER A 13 28.68 -6.41 46.32
CA SER A 13 28.67 -6.40 44.86
C SER A 13 27.46 -7.18 44.30
N GLY A 14 26.26 -6.63 44.44
CA GLY A 14 24.99 -7.30 44.10
C GLY A 14 24.15 -6.68 42.98
N ASP A 15 24.61 -5.62 42.30
CA ASP A 15 23.74 -4.84 41.39
C ASP A 15 24.19 -4.79 39.92
N ALA A 16 25.37 -5.32 39.58
CA ALA A 16 25.94 -5.16 38.23
C ALA A 16 25.48 -6.22 37.20
N ALA A 17 24.69 -7.22 37.58
CA ALA A 17 24.26 -8.29 36.67
C ALA A 17 22.86 -8.09 36.07
N ALA A 18 22.12 -7.05 36.47
CA ALA A 18 20.72 -6.86 36.06
C ALA A 18 20.52 -5.94 34.84
N ASP A 19 21.51 -5.14 34.45
CA ASP A 19 21.31 -4.09 33.43
C ASP A 19 21.54 -4.56 31.97
N ASP A 20 22.34 -5.62 31.76
CA ASP A 20 22.64 -6.11 30.40
C ASP A 20 21.49 -6.89 29.74
N SER A 21 20.50 -7.33 30.52
CA SER A 21 19.35 -8.09 29.98
C SER A 21 18.24 -7.20 29.41
N ALA A 22 18.25 -5.90 29.70
CA ALA A 22 17.21 -4.96 29.26
C ALA A 22 17.46 -4.37 27.86
N ALA A 23 18.71 -4.39 27.37
CA ALA A 23 19.08 -3.80 26.08
C ALA A 23 18.80 -4.69 24.84
N GLY A 24 18.45 -5.97 25.05
CA GLY A 24 18.23 -6.96 23.99
C GLY A 24 16.81 -7.00 23.40
N ALA A 25 15.86 -6.26 23.96
CA ALA A 25 14.47 -6.24 23.51
C ALA A 25 14.22 -5.21 22.39
N ALA A 26 15.20 -5.02 21.49
CA ALA A 26 14.98 -4.29 20.24
C ALA A 26 13.85 -4.99 19.48
N ALA A 27 12.66 -4.37 19.55
CA ALA A 27 11.43 -4.87 18.98
C ALA A 27 11.67 -5.25 17.52
N ARG A 28 11.66 -6.57 17.23
CA ARG A 28 11.68 -7.07 15.86
C ARG A 28 10.53 -6.38 15.12
N PRO A 29 10.78 -5.64 14.03
CA PRO A 29 9.70 -4.98 13.30
C PRO A 29 8.66 -6.04 12.91
N GLY A 30 7.46 -5.93 13.47
CA GLY A 30 6.41 -6.92 13.33
C GLY A 30 6.13 -7.16 11.86
N ARG A 31 6.11 -8.43 11.44
CA ARG A 31 5.78 -8.85 10.08
C ARG A 31 4.30 -8.56 9.72
N GLY A 32 3.47 -8.24 10.72
CA GLY A 32 2.02 -8.01 10.63
C GLY A 32 1.59 -6.90 9.67
N PRO A 33 2.06 -5.64 9.80
CA PRO A 33 1.67 -4.56 8.89
C PRO A 33 2.01 -4.88 7.43
N HIS A 34 3.14 -5.55 7.18
CA HIS A 34 3.54 -5.89 5.81
C HIS A 34 2.58 -6.90 5.14
N VAL A 35 2.13 -7.92 5.88
CA VAL A 35 1.18 -8.91 5.38
C VAL A 35 -0.19 -8.29 5.12
N ALA A 36 -0.69 -7.45 6.04
CA ALA A 36 -1.98 -6.77 5.87
C ALA A 36 -2.00 -5.89 4.60
N PHE A 37 -0.92 -5.16 4.34
CA PHE A 37 -0.79 -4.36 3.12
C PHE A 37 -0.78 -5.23 1.85
N TRP A 38 -0.09 -6.38 1.87
CA TRP A 38 -0.10 -7.32 0.75
C TRP A 38 -1.48 -7.91 0.49
N VAL A 39 -2.22 -8.25 1.54
CA VAL A 39 -3.60 -8.75 1.44
C VAL A 39 -4.51 -7.66 0.85
N LEU A 40 -4.47 -6.44 1.40
CA LEU A 40 -5.25 -5.32 0.87
C LEU A 40 -4.93 -5.06 -0.62
N GLN A 41 -3.66 -5.12 -0.97
CA GLN A 41 -3.21 -4.92 -2.33
C GLN A 41 -3.69 -6.03 -3.27
N ALA A 42 -3.60 -7.30 -2.86
CA ALA A 42 -4.09 -8.43 -3.64
C ALA A 42 -5.62 -8.35 -3.83
N LEU A 43 -6.35 -7.97 -2.78
CA LEU A 43 -7.80 -7.75 -2.85
C LEU A 43 -8.16 -6.60 -3.78
N ALA A 44 -7.44 -5.48 -3.71
CA ALA A 44 -7.66 -4.36 -4.62
C ALA A 44 -7.38 -4.72 -6.09
N ALA A 45 -6.31 -5.49 -6.34
CA ALA A 45 -6.00 -6.00 -7.67
C ALA A 45 -7.09 -6.95 -8.19
N ALA A 46 -7.51 -7.91 -7.37
CA ALA A 46 -8.59 -8.83 -7.71
C ALA A 46 -9.91 -8.09 -7.98
N PHE A 47 -10.26 -7.10 -7.15
CA PHE A 47 -11.44 -6.28 -7.35
C PHE A 47 -11.40 -5.54 -8.69
N ILE A 48 -10.30 -4.85 -9.00
CA ILE A 48 -10.16 -4.13 -10.27
C ILE A 48 -10.24 -5.07 -11.47
N ILE A 49 -9.57 -6.23 -11.42
CA ILE A 49 -9.55 -7.16 -12.55
C ILE A 49 -10.93 -7.80 -12.73
N VAL A 50 -11.49 -8.38 -11.67
CA VAL A 50 -12.66 -9.26 -11.75
C VAL A 50 -13.96 -8.48 -11.70
N ALA A 51 -14.10 -7.54 -10.76
CA ALA A 51 -15.35 -6.83 -10.56
C ALA A 51 -15.49 -5.60 -11.47
N SER A 52 -14.38 -4.98 -11.89
CA SER A 52 -14.41 -3.75 -12.69
C SER A 52 -14.04 -3.98 -14.16
N GLY A 53 -12.84 -4.48 -14.45
CA GLY A 53 -12.26 -4.51 -15.79
C GLY A 53 -12.79 -5.64 -16.67
N THR A 54 -12.91 -6.86 -16.12
CA THR A 54 -13.38 -8.04 -16.88
C THR A 54 -14.80 -7.83 -17.46
N PRO A 55 -15.81 -7.34 -16.70
CA PRO A 55 -17.13 -7.08 -17.27
C PRO A 55 -17.11 -6.06 -18.42
N LYS A 56 -16.25 -5.02 -18.33
CA LYS A 56 -16.07 -4.04 -19.42
C LYS A 56 -15.48 -4.69 -20.66
N LEU A 57 -14.48 -5.56 -20.51
CA LEU A 57 -13.86 -6.27 -21.63
C LEU A 57 -14.76 -7.33 -22.26
N LEU A 58 -15.67 -7.92 -21.48
CA LEU A 58 -16.65 -8.88 -21.97
C LEU A 58 -17.89 -8.22 -22.58
N GLY A 59 -17.99 -6.88 -22.55
CA GLY A 59 -19.14 -6.16 -23.10
C GLY A 59 -20.42 -6.41 -22.30
N ALA A 60 -20.32 -6.61 -20.98
CA ALA A 60 -21.49 -6.80 -20.14
C ALA A 60 -22.39 -5.55 -20.18
N GLU A 61 -23.68 -5.75 -20.41
CA GLU A 61 -24.67 -4.66 -20.55
C GLU A 61 -24.68 -3.73 -19.33
N SER A 62 -24.52 -4.29 -18.12
CA SER A 62 -24.40 -3.53 -16.87
C SER A 62 -23.17 -2.61 -16.83
N ALA A 63 -22.11 -2.94 -17.56
CA ALA A 63 -20.92 -2.10 -17.69
C ALA A 63 -21.09 -1.07 -18.80
N ALA A 64 -21.68 -1.46 -19.93
CA ALA A 64 -21.90 -0.60 -21.11
C ALA A 64 -22.82 0.59 -20.82
N ALA A 65 -23.87 0.40 -20.00
CA ALA A 65 -24.85 1.43 -19.71
C ALA A 65 -24.26 2.77 -19.24
N GLY A 66 -23.20 2.74 -18.42
CA GLY A 66 -22.51 3.97 -18.01
C GLY A 66 -21.73 4.63 -19.16
N PHE A 67 -21.12 3.86 -20.05
CA PHE A 67 -20.34 4.39 -21.17
C PHE A 67 -21.22 4.90 -22.32
N ASP A 68 -22.41 4.33 -22.49
CA ASP A 68 -23.41 4.82 -23.44
C ASP A 68 -23.90 6.22 -23.07
N LEU A 69 -24.10 6.48 -21.78
CA LEU A 69 -24.46 7.82 -21.27
C LEU A 69 -23.35 8.85 -21.50
N ILE A 70 -22.09 8.43 -21.50
CA ILE A 70 -20.94 9.30 -21.86
C ILE A 70 -20.98 9.66 -23.35
N GLY A 71 -21.62 8.81 -24.19
CA GLY A 71 -21.75 9.03 -25.62
C GLY A 71 -20.49 8.72 -26.43
N TRP A 72 -19.47 8.12 -25.81
CA TRP A 72 -18.21 7.75 -26.48
C TRP A 72 -18.24 6.32 -27.03
N GLY A 73 -19.25 5.52 -26.63
CA GLY A 73 -19.49 4.17 -27.12
C GLY A 73 -18.54 3.10 -26.57
N ASP A 74 -18.68 1.89 -27.09
CA ASP A 74 -18.03 0.68 -26.56
C ASP A 74 -16.50 0.70 -26.60
N TRP A 75 -15.89 1.39 -27.57
CA TRP A 75 -14.43 1.43 -27.67
C TRP A 75 -13.81 2.06 -26.41
N PHE A 76 -14.47 3.06 -25.83
CA PHE A 76 -14.00 3.73 -24.62
C PHE A 76 -14.17 2.82 -23.40
N MET A 77 -15.29 2.08 -23.32
CA MET A 77 -15.48 1.04 -22.32
C MET A 77 -14.36 -0.01 -22.37
N TYR A 78 -14.06 -0.54 -23.55
CA TYR A 78 -13.00 -1.54 -23.74
C TYR A 78 -11.62 -0.97 -23.40
N ALA A 79 -11.33 0.28 -23.77
CA ALA A 79 -10.08 0.95 -23.42
C ALA A 79 -9.92 1.09 -21.90
N ILE A 80 -10.96 1.54 -21.19
CA ILE A 80 -10.95 1.63 -19.73
C ILE A 80 -10.81 0.24 -19.09
N GLY A 81 -11.57 -0.75 -19.57
CA GLY A 81 -11.47 -2.13 -19.09
C GLY A 81 -10.06 -2.71 -19.27
N ALA A 82 -9.41 -2.45 -20.41
CA ALA A 82 -8.04 -2.90 -20.67
C ALA A 82 -7.04 -2.22 -19.72
N LEU A 83 -7.17 -0.92 -19.48
CA LEU A 83 -6.34 -0.17 -18.53
C LEU A 83 -6.53 -0.65 -17.09
N GLU A 84 -7.75 -0.95 -16.69
CA GLU A 84 -8.06 -1.52 -15.38
C GLU A 84 -7.41 -2.89 -15.19
N VAL A 85 -7.58 -3.81 -16.14
CA VAL A 85 -6.97 -5.15 -16.07
C VAL A 85 -5.44 -5.05 -16.10
N ALA A 86 -4.86 -4.26 -17.00
CA ALA A 86 -3.41 -4.08 -17.07
C ALA A 86 -2.84 -3.45 -15.78
N GLY A 87 -3.53 -2.46 -15.22
CA GLY A 87 -3.18 -1.84 -13.94
C GLY A 87 -3.30 -2.81 -12.78
N GLY A 88 -4.38 -3.60 -12.72
CA GLY A 88 -4.58 -4.62 -11.70
C GLY A 88 -3.50 -5.69 -11.73
N VAL A 89 -3.12 -6.18 -12.93
CA VAL A 89 -2.00 -7.12 -13.10
C VAL A 89 -0.67 -6.46 -12.72
N GLY A 90 -0.45 -5.21 -13.12
CA GLY A 90 0.72 -4.43 -12.73
C GLY A 90 0.83 -4.23 -11.21
N LEU A 91 -0.30 -4.20 -10.51
CA LEU A 91 -0.35 -4.16 -9.05
C LEU A 91 0.21 -5.44 -8.43
N LEU A 92 0.07 -6.61 -9.06
CA LEU A 92 0.61 -7.86 -8.50
C LEU A 92 2.14 -7.94 -8.60
N ILE A 93 2.76 -7.12 -9.46
CA ILE A 93 4.21 -7.13 -9.71
C ILE A 93 4.92 -6.14 -8.76
N PRO A 94 5.81 -6.60 -7.83
CA PRO A 94 6.58 -5.78 -6.88
C PRO A 94 7.14 -4.48 -7.45
N ARG A 95 7.77 -4.60 -8.63
CA ARG A 95 8.45 -3.51 -9.32
C ARG A 95 7.51 -2.53 -10.03
N LEU A 96 6.32 -2.96 -10.45
CA LEU A 96 5.41 -2.14 -11.25
C LEU A 96 4.28 -1.50 -10.45
N SER A 97 3.94 -1.97 -9.25
CA SER A 97 2.79 -1.38 -8.52
C SER A 97 2.86 0.11 -8.34
N GLY A 98 4.04 0.71 -8.11
CA GLY A 98 4.10 2.14 -7.87
C GLY A 98 3.49 2.90 -9.04
N LEU A 99 3.90 2.51 -10.25
CA LEU A 99 3.35 3.02 -11.50
C LEU A 99 1.90 2.56 -11.71
N ALA A 100 1.60 1.28 -11.55
CA ALA A 100 0.26 0.72 -11.78
C ALA A 100 -0.80 1.35 -10.86
N ALA A 101 -0.49 1.51 -9.57
CA ALA A 101 -1.34 2.19 -8.61
C ALA A 101 -1.53 3.68 -8.96
N THR A 102 -0.50 4.33 -9.50
CA THR A 102 -0.61 5.73 -9.95
C THR A 102 -1.54 5.83 -11.17
N CYS A 103 -1.38 4.96 -12.16
CA CYS A 103 -2.26 4.90 -13.34
C CYS A 103 -3.71 4.58 -12.94
N LEU A 104 -3.93 3.58 -12.08
CA LEU A 104 -5.25 3.26 -11.56
C LEU A 104 -5.84 4.42 -10.73
N GLY A 105 -5.03 5.12 -9.95
CA GLY A 105 -5.45 6.33 -9.23
C GLY A 105 -5.93 7.42 -10.18
N LEU A 106 -5.17 7.71 -11.25
CA LEU A 106 -5.59 8.66 -12.29
C LEU A 106 -6.90 8.23 -12.97
N LEU A 107 -7.06 6.92 -13.22
CA LEU A 107 -8.29 6.36 -13.77
C LEU A 107 -9.47 6.59 -12.80
N MET A 108 -9.29 6.35 -11.50
CA MET A 108 -10.32 6.62 -10.48
C MET A 108 -10.69 8.11 -10.40
N ILE A 109 -9.74 9.03 -10.60
CA ILE A 109 -10.04 10.47 -10.70
C ILE A 109 -10.93 10.75 -11.90
N GLY A 110 -10.61 10.21 -13.08
CA GLY A 110 -11.46 10.31 -14.26
C GLY A 110 -12.87 9.74 -14.01
N ALA A 111 -12.96 8.55 -13.41
CA ALA A 111 -14.23 7.92 -13.07
C ALA A 111 -15.06 8.77 -12.08
N ALA A 112 -14.42 9.37 -11.07
CA ALA A 112 -15.11 10.26 -10.13
C ALA A 112 -15.65 11.52 -10.83
N ILE A 113 -14.92 12.09 -11.79
CA ILE A 113 -15.38 13.23 -12.59
C ILE A 113 -16.60 12.82 -13.42
N PHE A 114 -16.53 11.74 -14.20
CA PHE A 114 -17.67 11.26 -15.00
C PHE A 114 -18.90 10.95 -14.12
N ASN A 115 -18.69 10.29 -12.98
CA ASN A 115 -19.76 10.01 -12.02
C ASN A 115 -20.43 11.29 -11.51
N ALA A 116 -19.66 12.33 -11.21
CA ALA A 116 -20.16 13.59 -10.67
C ALA A 116 -20.79 14.52 -11.71
N THR A 117 -20.35 14.47 -12.97
CA THR A 117 -20.72 15.47 -13.98
C THR A 117 -21.62 14.95 -15.09
N ILE A 118 -21.56 13.65 -15.39
CA ILE A 118 -22.22 13.07 -16.58
C ILE A 118 -23.18 11.94 -16.19
N LEU A 119 -22.78 11.06 -15.26
CA LEU A 119 -23.54 9.85 -14.95
C LEU A 119 -24.49 10.01 -13.76
N ASP A 120 -24.36 11.08 -12.98
CA ASP A 120 -25.08 11.26 -11.71
C ASP A 120 -24.99 10.03 -10.78
N PHE A 121 -23.84 9.34 -10.82
CA PHE A 121 -23.55 8.14 -10.05
C PHE A 121 -22.76 8.48 -8.78
N PRO A 122 -22.85 7.66 -7.71
CA PRO A 122 -22.06 7.89 -6.51
C PRO A 122 -20.54 7.90 -6.79
N VAL A 123 -19.85 8.93 -6.29
CA VAL A 123 -18.38 9.04 -6.35
C VAL A 123 -17.67 8.29 -5.22
N VAL A 124 -18.41 7.67 -4.30
CA VAL A 124 -17.85 7.05 -3.10
C VAL A 124 -16.90 5.91 -3.45
N THR A 125 -17.30 5.00 -4.34
CA THR A 125 -16.48 3.86 -4.78
C THR A 125 -15.15 4.29 -5.42
N PRO A 126 -15.13 5.15 -6.46
CA PRO A 126 -13.86 5.58 -7.05
C PRO A 126 -12.97 6.33 -6.06
N LEU A 127 -13.53 7.10 -5.12
CA LEU A 127 -12.74 7.78 -4.08
C LEU A 127 -12.11 6.81 -3.07
N ILE A 128 -12.84 5.79 -2.63
CA ILE A 128 -12.27 4.75 -1.74
C ILE A 128 -11.10 4.05 -2.43
N LEU A 129 -11.29 3.65 -3.69
CA LEU A 129 -10.23 3.00 -4.47
C LEU A 129 -9.04 3.93 -4.73
N LEU A 130 -9.30 5.22 -5.00
CA LEU A 130 -8.26 6.23 -5.14
C LEU A 130 -7.37 6.30 -3.90
N VAL A 131 -7.97 6.33 -2.70
CA VAL A 131 -7.22 6.36 -1.43
C VAL A 131 -6.38 5.09 -1.26
N VAL A 132 -6.95 3.92 -1.56
CA VAL A 132 -6.23 2.64 -1.50
C VAL A 132 -5.05 2.62 -2.46
N PHE A 133 -5.23 3.05 -3.71
CA PHE A 133 -4.14 3.10 -4.69
C PHE A 133 -3.08 4.14 -4.34
N ALA A 134 -3.48 5.32 -3.83
CA ALA A 134 -2.54 6.32 -3.35
C ALA A 134 -1.69 5.79 -2.19
N ALA A 135 -2.30 5.05 -1.26
CA ALA A 135 -1.57 4.41 -0.16
C ALA A 135 -0.57 3.35 -0.67
N ILE A 136 -0.98 2.49 -1.61
CA ILE A 136 -0.10 1.49 -2.24
C ILE A 136 1.07 2.15 -2.97
N ALA A 137 0.80 3.20 -3.75
CA ALA A 137 1.82 3.98 -4.45
C ALA A 137 2.83 4.59 -3.46
N TRP A 138 2.33 5.12 -2.33
CA TRP A 138 3.15 5.74 -1.30
C TRP A 138 4.04 4.74 -0.52
N VAL A 139 3.53 3.56 -0.21
CA VAL A 139 4.30 2.53 0.50
C VAL A 139 5.37 1.90 -0.40
N ARG A 140 5.05 1.60 -1.66
CA ARG A 140 6.04 0.99 -2.54
C ARG A 140 7.11 1.95 -3.03
N ARG A 141 6.79 3.24 -3.23
CA ARG A 141 7.83 4.25 -3.55
C ARG A 141 8.84 4.42 -2.41
N SER A 142 8.44 4.23 -1.15
CA SER A 142 9.34 4.38 0.00
C SER A 142 10.24 3.15 0.19
N GLN A 143 9.76 1.95 -0.11
CA GLN A 143 10.58 0.73 -0.09
C GLN A 143 11.70 0.75 -1.14
N THR A 144 11.43 1.25 -2.35
CA THR A 144 12.47 1.41 -3.39
C THR A 144 13.56 2.39 -2.97
N ARG A 145 13.23 3.46 -2.24
CA ARG A 145 14.21 4.46 -1.78
C ARG A 145 15.18 3.94 -0.72
N ARG A 146 14.74 3.02 0.16
CA ARG A 146 15.61 2.48 1.24
C ARG A 146 16.76 1.63 0.71
N LEU A 147 16.55 0.92 -0.41
CA LEU A 147 17.60 0.10 -1.03
C LEU A 147 18.79 0.92 -1.56
N PHE A 148 18.59 2.20 -1.89
CA PHE A 148 19.67 3.06 -2.39
C PHE A 148 20.42 3.80 -1.26
N THR A 149 19.88 3.85 -0.05
CA THR A 149 20.53 4.55 1.08
C THR A 149 21.45 3.64 1.90
N GLU A 150 21.16 2.34 1.97
CA GLU A 150 21.97 1.38 2.77
C GLU A 150 23.09 0.69 1.97
N GLY A 151 23.09 0.79 0.64
CA GLY A 151 24.06 0.07 -0.23
C GLY A 151 25.41 0.77 -0.46
N PHE A 152 25.61 1.98 0.06
CA PHE A 152 26.82 2.79 -0.22
C PHE A 152 27.72 3.04 0.99
N THR A 153 27.38 2.49 2.15
CA THR A 153 28.20 2.53 3.36
C THR A 153 28.55 1.12 3.80
N SER A 154 29.48 0.48 3.09
CA SER A 154 30.22 -0.71 3.52
C SER A 154 31.59 -0.69 2.88
#